data_AF-A0A1H0LYX6-F1
#
_entry.id   AF-A0A1H0LYX6-F1
#
_cell.length_a   1.000
_cell.length_b   1.000
_cell.length_c   1.000
_cell.angle_alpha   90.00
_cell.angle_beta   90.00
_cell.angle_gamma   90.00
#
_symmetry.space_group_name_H-M   'P 1'
#
loop_
_entity.id
_entity.type
_entity.pdbx_description
1 polymer ?
#
loop_
_entity_poly.entity_id
_entity_poly.type
_entity_poly.pdbx_seq_one_letter_code
_entity_poly.pdbx_strand_id
1 'polypeptide(L)'
;MKISGVFIRFAAAYIGLVVVVLVGFGLAGVQPNSGVNAGVLVGAAWWSCLAFGEKNARYFSSAEKTRVVWGMITIDLLIQLAVAIPLLGSAGAFPVGALLAGVAFVMALHAIGIYFTVGYAGKIFAKQQAKKLAKAGA
;
A
#
# COMPACT_ATOMS: atom_id res chain seq x y z
N MET A 1 6.47 8.04 -16.03
CA MET A 1 6.06 8.51 -14.68
C MET A 1 7.27 8.48 -13.75
N LYS A 2 7.52 9.55 -12.98
CA LYS A 2 8.61 9.61 -11.98
C LYS A 2 8.23 8.85 -10.70
N ILE A 3 9.22 8.54 -9.86
CA ILE A 3 9.01 7.88 -8.55
C ILE A 3 8.07 8.66 -7.64
N SER A 4 8.15 10.00 -7.63
CA SER A 4 7.19 10.85 -6.90
C SER A 4 5.74 10.62 -7.35
N GLY A 5 5.52 10.31 -8.62
CA GLY A 5 4.20 9.98 -9.14
C GLY A 5 3.67 8.62 -8.66
N VAL A 6 4.57 7.68 -8.32
CA VAL A 6 4.20 6.41 -7.68
C VAL A 6 3.72 6.68 -6.26
N PHE A 7 4.44 7.50 -5.50
CA PHE A 7 4.07 7.87 -4.14
C PHE A 7 2.72 8.58 -4.07
N ILE A 8 2.48 9.55 -4.96
CA ILE A 8 1.19 10.24 -5.04
C ILE A 8 0.06 9.26 -5.37
N ARG A 9 0.26 8.36 -6.34
CA ARG A 9 -0.73 7.35 -6.70
C ARG A 9 -1.00 6.38 -5.55
N PHE A 10 0.05 5.91 -4.88
CA PHE A 10 -0.06 5.02 -3.74
C PHE A 10 -0.83 5.68 -2.60
N ALA A 11 -0.44 6.89 -2.19
CA ALA A 11 -1.11 7.63 -1.12
C ALA A 11 -2.58 7.88 -1.46
N ALA A 12 -2.88 8.36 -2.67
CA ALA A 12 -4.25 8.61 -3.10
C ALA A 12 -5.09 7.33 -3.16
N ALA A 13 -4.54 6.24 -3.71
CA ALA A 13 -5.22 4.95 -3.76
C ALA A 13 -5.47 4.38 -2.37
N TYR A 14 -4.45 4.43 -1.51
CA TYR A 14 -4.53 3.85 -0.18
C TYR A 14 -5.52 4.61 0.70
N ILE A 15 -5.44 5.94 0.74
CA ILE A 15 -6.40 6.80 1.45
C ILE A 15 -7.81 6.59 0.88
N GLY A 16 -7.97 6.61 -0.43
CA GLY A 16 -9.26 6.40 -1.09
C GLY A 16 -9.89 5.04 -0.72
N LEU A 17 -9.11 3.97 -0.78
CA LEU A 17 -9.57 2.63 -0.41
C LEU A 17 -9.87 2.51 1.09
N VAL A 18 -9.07 3.12 1.96
CA VAL A 18 -9.34 3.16 3.40
C VAL A 18 -10.68 3.85 3.68
N VAL A 19 -10.94 5.01 3.05
CA VAL A 19 -12.22 5.72 3.19
C VAL A 19 -13.39 4.87 2.68
N VAL A 20 -13.23 4.24 1.51
CA VAL A 20 -14.26 3.35 0.94
C VAL A 20 -14.55 2.18 1.88
N VAL A 21 -13.53 1.57 2.48
CA VAL A 21 -13.71 0.49 3.45
C VAL A 21 -14.40 1.01 4.70
N LEU A 22 -13.93 2.10 5.31
CA LEU A 22 -14.50 2.62 6.55
C LEU A 22 -15.98 3.00 6.38
N VAL A 23 -16.32 3.73 5.32
CA VAL A 23 -17.69 4.15 5.04
C VAL A 23 -18.53 2.96 4.60
N GLY A 24 -18.05 2.18 3.63
CA GLY A 24 -18.80 1.06 3.07
C GLY A 24 -19.08 -0.03 4.09
N PHE A 25 -18.09 -0.40 4.90
CA PHE A 25 -18.25 -1.44 5.91
C PHE A 25 -19.07 -0.92 7.09
N GLY A 26 -18.90 0.35 7.47
CA GLY A 26 -19.74 1.01 8.48
C GLY A 26 -21.23 0.97 8.10
N LEU A 27 -21.56 1.27 6.84
CA LEU A 27 -22.94 1.19 6.34
C LEU A 27 -23.47 -0.25 6.26
N ALA A 28 -22.60 -1.23 6.01
CA ALA A 28 -22.96 -2.64 5.95
C ALA A 28 -22.97 -3.35 7.32
N GLY A 29 -22.62 -2.64 8.41
CA GLY A 29 -22.48 -3.22 9.75
C GLY A 29 -21.30 -4.21 9.88
N VAL A 30 -20.35 -4.19 8.95
CA VAL A 30 -19.18 -5.07 8.94
C VAL A 30 -18.05 -4.41 9.72
N GLN A 31 -17.43 -5.13 10.65
CA GLN A 31 -16.26 -4.63 11.37
C GLN A 31 -15.00 -4.81 10.51
N PRO A 32 -14.26 -3.73 10.19
CA PRO A 32 -12.98 -3.85 9.51
C PRO A 32 -11.99 -4.62 10.39
N ASN A 33 -11.21 -5.50 9.77
CA ASN A 33 -10.19 -6.29 10.44
C ASN A 33 -8.83 -6.12 9.75
N SER A 34 -7.77 -6.62 10.38
CA SER A 34 -6.40 -6.49 9.87
C SER A 34 -6.20 -7.08 8.47
N GLY A 35 -6.97 -8.11 8.10
CA GLY A 35 -6.92 -8.70 6.76
C GLY A 35 -7.45 -7.75 5.68
N VAL A 36 -8.52 -7.01 5.97
CA VAL A 36 -9.08 -5.99 5.06
C VAL A 36 -8.07 -4.86 4.87
N ASN A 37 -7.46 -4.36 5.95
CA ASN A 37 -6.44 -3.32 5.88
C ASN A 37 -5.21 -3.75 5.08
N ALA A 38 -4.73 -4.98 5.28
CA ALA A 38 -3.64 -5.55 4.50
C ALA A 38 -4.02 -5.69 3.01
N GLY A 39 -5.24 -6.11 2.70
CA GLY A 39 -5.74 -6.19 1.32
C GLY A 39 -5.78 -4.83 0.63
N VAL A 40 -6.25 -3.78 1.33
CA VAL A 40 -6.26 -2.41 0.84
C VAL A 40 -4.84 -1.90 0.56
N LEU A 41 -3.90 -2.13 1.48
CA LEU A 41 -2.50 -1.76 1.33
C LEU A 41 -1.85 -2.45 0.12
N VAL A 42 -2.01 -3.77 0.03
CA VAL A 42 -1.47 -4.59 -1.07
C VAL A 42 -2.07 -4.14 -2.40
N GLY A 43 -3.39 -3.94 -2.47
CA GLY A 43 -4.07 -3.48 -3.67
C GLY A 43 -3.56 -2.11 -4.14
N ALA A 44 -3.42 -1.15 -3.23
CA ALA A 44 -2.89 0.17 -3.53
C ALA A 44 -1.43 0.13 -4.01
N ALA A 45 -0.56 -0.61 -3.31
CA ALA A 45 0.85 -0.77 -3.65
C ALA A 45 1.02 -1.45 -5.01
N TRP A 46 0.26 -2.53 -5.24
CA TRP A 46 0.29 -3.27 -6.49
C TRP A 46 -0.12 -2.40 -7.67
N TRP A 47 -1.27 -1.73 -7.58
CA TRP A 47 -1.82 -0.94 -8.67
C TRP A 47 -0.87 0.21 -9.04
N SER A 48 -0.36 0.93 -8.05
CA SER A 48 0.59 2.03 -8.27
C SER A 48 1.90 1.56 -8.91
N CYS A 49 2.40 0.38 -8.55
CA CYS A 49 3.57 -0.24 -9.17
C CYS A 49 3.33 -0.65 -10.63
N LEU A 50 2.21 -1.32 -10.93
CA LEU A 50 1.87 -1.67 -12.30
C LEU A 50 1.67 -0.44 -13.19
N ALA A 51 0.99 0.60 -12.68
CA ALA A 51 0.82 1.85 -13.40
C ALA A 51 2.15 2.52 -13.74
N PHE A 52 3.20 2.36 -12.91
CA PHE A 52 4.55 2.78 -13.26
C PHE A 52 5.12 1.96 -14.41
N GLY A 53 4.99 0.64 -14.33
CA GLY A 53 5.42 -0.29 -15.37
C GLY A 53 4.84 0.07 -16.72
N GLU A 54 3.52 0.22 -16.77
CA GLU A 54 2.77 0.54 -18.00
C GLU A 54 3.16 1.91 -18.56
N LYS A 55 3.22 2.95 -17.72
CA LYS A 55 3.53 4.31 -18.19
C LYS A 55 4.98 4.53 -18.62
N ASN A 56 5.91 3.69 -18.18
CA ASN A 56 7.33 3.83 -18.53
C ASN A 56 7.82 2.71 -19.46
N ALA A 57 6.96 1.76 -19.82
CA ALA A 57 7.29 0.53 -20.54
C ALA A 57 8.43 -0.30 -19.89
N ARG A 58 8.77 -0.02 -18.63
CA ARG A 58 9.80 -0.70 -17.84
C ARG A 58 9.39 -0.76 -16.38
N TYR A 59 9.89 -1.77 -15.67
CA TYR A 59 9.77 -1.81 -14.22
C TYR A 59 10.88 -1.00 -13.52
N PHE A 60 10.83 -0.94 -12.19
CA PHE A 60 11.84 -0.29 -11.38
C PHE A 60 13.22 -0.93 -11.54
N SER A 61 14.26 -0.10 -11.57
CA SER A 61 15.63 -0.56 -11.31
C SER A 61 15.78 -0.96 -9.84
N SER A 62 16.87 -1.65 -9.48
CA SER A 62 17.13 -2.06 -8.09
C SER A 62 17.12 -0.88 -7.12
N ALA A 63 17.73 0.26 -7.50
CA ALA A 63 17.75 1.46 -6.67
C ALA A 63 16.37 2.11 -6.55
N GLU A 64 15.60 2.16 -7.64
CA GLU A 64 14.23 2.67 -7.63
C GLU A 64 13.31 1.80 -6.77
N LYS A 65 13.45 0.47 -6.86
CA LYS A 65 12.67 -0.48 -6.08
C LYS A 65 12.85 -0.26 -4.58
N THR A 66 14.10 -0.12 -4.12
CA THR A 66 14.40 0.16 -2.72
C THR A 66 13.77 1.47 -2.27
N ARG A 67 13.89 2.54 -3.09
CA ARG A 67 13.24 3.83 -2.79
C ARG A 67 11.72 3.72 -2.74
N VAL A 68 11.11 2.94 -3.63
CA VAL A 68 9.66 2.74 -3.67
C VAL A 68 9.17 2.02 -2.42
N VAL A 69 9.83 0.92 -2.03
CA VAL A 69 9.49 0.17 -0.81
C VAL A 69 9.56 1.07 0.42
N TRP A 70 10.69 1.75 0.63
CA TRP A 70 10.85 2.63 1.79
C TRP A 70 9.85 3.80 1.76
N GLY A 71 9.64 4.42 0.60
CA GLY A 71 8.67 5.52 0.49
C GLY A 71 7.23 5.08 0.78
N MET A 72 6.82 3.89 0.32
CA MET A 72 5.51 3.32 0.65
C MET A 72 5.37 3.01 2.14
N ILE A 73 6.41 2.44 2.77
CA ILE A 73 6.43 2.18 4.22
C ILE A 73 6.31 3.50 5.00
N THR A 74 7.04 4.54 4.59
CA THR A 74 6.95 5.86 5.23
C THR A 74 5.54 6.45 5.10
N ILE A 75 4.92 6.37 3.92
CA ILE A 75 3.55 6.86 3.71
C ILE A 75 2.55 6.09 4.57
N ASP A 76 2.65 4.76 4.61
CA ASP A 76 1.80 3.90 5.43
C ASP A 76 1.92 4.25 6.92
N LEU A 77 3.15 4.42 7.42
CA LEU A 77 3.42 4.86 8.79
C LEU A 77 2.78 6.22 9.08
N LEU A 78 2.94 7.20 8.19
CA LEU A 78 2.38 8.54 8.39
C LEU A 78 0.84 8.50 8.47
N ILE A 79 0.21 7.71 7.60
CA ILE A 79 -1.25 7.53 7.61
C ILE A 79 -1.68 6.83 8.90
N GLN A 80 -0.97 5.78 9.31
CA GLN A 80 -1.30 5.05 10.53
C GLN A 80 -1.16 5.93 11.78
N LEU A 81 -0.11 6.77 11.85
CA LEU A 81 0.06 7.75 12.92
C LEU A 81 -1.03 8.82 12.89
N ALA A 82 -1.43 9.30 11.71
CA ALA A 82 -2.52 10.26 11.58
C ALA A 82 -3.86 9.71 12.12
N VAL A 83 -4.07 8.39 12.06
CA VAL A 83 -5.24 7.71 12.64
C VAL A 83 -5.04 7.41 14.13
N ALA A 84 -3.84 7.00 14.54
CA ALA A 84 -3.55 6.59 15.92
C ALA A 84 -3.46 7.75 16.91
N ILE A 85 -2.91 8.90 16.49
CA ILE A 85 -2.71 10.07 17.37
C ILE A 85 -4.04 10.59 17.95
N PRO A 86 -5.13 10.78 17.17
CA PRO A 86 -6.43 11.16 17.74
C PRO A 86 -6.96 10.19 18.81
N LEU A 87 -6.64 8.89 18.70
CA LEU A 87 -7.05 7.87 19.67
C LEU A 87 -6.27 7.95 21.00
N LEU A 88 -5.12 8.63 21.03
CA LEU A 88 -4.41 8.91 22.28
C LEU A 88 -5.09 10.01 23.10
N GLY A 89 -5.81 10.91 22.43
CA GLY A 89 -6.56 12.00 23.08
C GLY A 89 -7.93 11.58 23.60
N SER A 90 -8.44 10.39 23.24
CA SER A 90 -9.76 9.93 23.66
C SER A 90 -9.71 9.30 25.07
N ALA A 91 -9.98 10.12 26.09
CA ALA A 91 -10.40 9.76 27.46
C ALA A 91 -9.87 8.42 28.04
N GLY A 92 -8.59 8.10 27.85
CA GLY A 92 -7.96 6.91 28.41
C GLY A 92 -8.44 5.57 27.83
N ALA A 93 -9.08 5.55 26.66
CA ALA A 93 -9.63 4.33 26.06
C ALA A 93 -8.56 3.26 25.76
N PHE A 94 -7.30 3.67 25.58
CA PHE A 94 -6.19 2.77 25.27
C PHE A 94 -4.94 3.09 26.10
N PRO A 95 -4.30 2.10 26.74
CA PRO A 95 -2.95 2.26 27.27
C PRO A 95 -2.00 2.64 26.13
N VAL A 96 -1.30 3.77 26.26
CA VAL A 96 -0.37 4.30 25.24
C VAL A 96 0.62 3.24 24.77
N GLY A 97 1.21 2.49 25.71
CA GLY A 97 2.16 1.42 25.40
C GLY A 97 1.56 0.30 24.53
N ALA A 98 0.29 -0.09 24.79
CA ALA A 98 -0.40 -1.11 24.01
C ALA A 98 -0.74 -0.60 22.60
N LEU A 99 -1.15 0.67 22.47
CA LEU A 99 -1.40 1.28 21.16
C LEU A 99 -0.13 1.34 20.32
N LEU A 100 0.98 1.81 20.90
CA LEU A 100 2.27 1.89 20.21
C LEU A 100 2.79 0.50 19.81
N ALA A 101 2.66 -0.50 20.68
CA ALA A 101 3.02 -1.88 20.35
C ALA A 101 2.17 -2.44 19.20
N GLY A 102 0.86 -2.16 19.19
CA GLY A 102 -0.05 -2.54 18.11
C GLY A 102 0.32 -1.89 16.78
N VAL A 103 0.57 -0.57 16.77
CA VAL A 103 1.04 0.18 15.60
C VAL A 103 2.36 -0.41 15.09
N ALA A 104 3.35 -0.63 15.96
CA ALA A 104 4.63 -1.19 15.57
C ALA A 104 4.50 -2.60 14.95
N PHE A 105 3.67 -3.46 15.54
CA PHE A 105 3.42 -4.81 15.02
C PHE A 105 2.76 -4.78 13.64
N VAL A 106 1.69 -3.98 13.48
CA VAL A 106 0.99 -3.84 12.19
C VAL A 106 1.92 -3.24 11.14
N MET A 107 2.72 -2.23 11.48
CA MET A 107 3.72 -1.66 10.57
C MET A 107 4.75 -2.69 10.11
N ALA A 108 5.22 -3.58 10.98
CA ALA A 108 6.14 -4.63 10.59
C ALA A 108 5.51 -5.58 9.55
N LEU A 109 4.25 -5.97 9.76
CA LEU A 109 3.50 -6.80 8.81
C LEU A 109 3.27 -6.07 7.48
N HIS A 110 2.89 -4.80 7.53
CA HIS A 110 2.69 -3.97 6.35
C HIS A 110 3.99 -3.79 5.55
N ALA A 111 5.12 -3.55 6.23
CA ALA A 111 6.41 -3.42 5.57
C ALA A 111 6.80 -4.70 4.80
N ILE A 112 6.56 -5.86 5.41
CA ILE A 112 6.73 -7.16 4.75
C ILE A 112 5.81 -7.26 3.52
N GLY A 113 4.52 -6.93 3.69
CA GLY A 113 3.53 -6.94 2.63
C GLY A 113 3.91 -6.03 1.44
N ILE A 114 4.34 -4.80 1.71
CA ILE A 114 4.80 -3.84 0.72
C ILE A 114 6.02 -4.39 -0.02
N TYR A 115 7.04 -4.87 0.70
CA TYR A 115 8.25 -5.41 0.08
C TYR A 115 7.96 -6.54 -0.91
N PHE A 116 7.13 -7.51 -0.49
CA PHE A 116 6.73 -8.62 -1.35
C PHE A 116 5.86 -8.16 -2.52
N THR A 117 4.91 -7.27 -2.28
CA THR A 117 4.00 -6.75 -3.32
C THR A 117 4.76 -6.00 -4.40
N VAL A 118 5.68 -5.11 -4.03
CA VAL A 118 6.51 -4.37 -4.99
C VAL A 118 7.42 -5.33 -5.78
N GLY A 119 7.93 -6.39 -5.14
CA GLY A 119 8.68 -7.44 -5.85
C GLY A 119 7.82 -8.23 -6.82
N TYR A 120 6.63 -8.64 -6.39
CA TYR A 120 5.74 -9.51 -7.16
C TYR A 120 5.05 -8.78 -8.31
N ALA A 121 4.67 -7.51 -8.15
CA ALA A 121 4.16 -6.66 -9.21
C ALA A 121 5.14 -6.57 -10.41
N GLY A 122 6.45 -6.60 -10.16
CA GLY A 122 7.45 -6.66 -11.22
C GLY A 122 7.40 -7.96 -12.03
N LYS A 123 7.18 -9.11 -11.37
CA LYS A 123 6.99 -10.41 -12.04
C LYS A 123 5.71 -10.42 -12.88
N ILE A 124 4.64 -9.81 -12.37
CA ILE A 124 3.35 -9.69 -13.07
C ILE A 124 3.53 -8.83 -14.33
N PHE A 125 4.17 -7.66 -14.19
CA PHE A 125 4.45 -6.76 -15.30
C PHE A 125 5.28 -7.45 -16.39
N ALA A 126 6.34 -8.19 -16.03
CA ALA A 126 7.14 -8.94 -16.99
C ALA A 126 6.30 -9.97 -17.76
N LYS A 127 5.42 -10.71 -17.07
CA LYS A 127 4.49 -11.65 -17.72
C LYS A 127 3.51 -10.94 -18.66
N GLN A 128 3.01 -9.76 -18.28
CA GLN A 128 2.10 -8.97 -19.11
C GLN A 128 2.80 -8.45 -20.37
N GLN A 129 4.03 -7.95 -20.25
CA GLN A 129 4.85 -7.51 -21.38
C GLN A 129 5.13 -8.67 -22.36
N ALA A 130 5.55 -9.83 -21.84
CA ALA A 130 5.80 -11.02 -22.67
C ALA A 130 4.56 -11.44 -23.46
N LYS A 131 3.38 -11.45 -22.82
CA LYS A 131 2.10 -11.74 -23.48
C LYS A 131 1.73 -10.71 -24.55
N LYS A 132 1.99 -9.41 -24.31
CA LYS A 132 1.73 -8.35 -25.30
C LYS A 132 2.61 -8.51 -26.53
N LEU A 133 3.91 -8.79 -26.33
CA LEU A 133 4.85 -9.03 -27.43
C LEU A 133 4.47 -10.26 -28.25
N ALA A 134 4.10 -11.36 -27.59
CA ALA A 134 3.66 -12.58 -28.27
C ALA A 134 2.40 -12.35 -29.14
N LYS A 135 1.48 -11.49 -28.70
CA LYS A 135 0.29 -11.13 -29.48
C LYS A 135 0.55 -10.14 -30.62
N ALA A 136 1.62 -9.34 -30.54
CA ALA A 136 1.95 -8.36 -31.56
C ALA A 136 2.75 -8.95 -32.73
N GLY A 137 3.34 -10.13 -32.53
CA GLY A 137 4.05 -10.88 -33.58
C GLY A 137 3.24 -12.02 -34.21
N ALA A 138 1.95 -12.13 -33.88
CA ALA A 138 0.98 -13.08 -34.44
C ALA A 138 -0.07 -12.31 -35.24
#